data_AF-A0A2V5MCG4-F1
#
_entry.id   AF-A0A2V5MCG4-F1
#
_cell.length_a   1.000
_cell.length_b   1.000
_cell.length_c   1.000
_cell.angle_alpha   90.00
_cell.angle_beta   90.00
_cell.angle_gamma   90.00
#
_symmetry.space_group_name_H-M   'P 1'
#
loop_
_entity.id
_entity.type
_entity.pdbx_description
1 polymer ?
#
loop_
_entity_poly.entity_id
_entity_poly.type
_entity_poly.pdbx_seq_one_letter_code
_entity_poly.pdbx_strand_id
1 'polypeptide(L)'
;MSAADFQSALNPAASESAHITHLWWTFFWVTLVIFALVAIFLFMAMLRNIHRSPGDPQQPILPEPTQAGESRATKVVSALVVITVLILFALLIGDFFTGNAIYATPDPNALSIKITGHQWWWEVEYQDPQPSEIVTTANEIHVPVGKSVKLELQSSDVIHSFWV
;
A
#
# COMPACT_ATOMS: atom_id res chain seq x y z
N MET A 1 -22.45 24.46 8.72
CA MET A 1 -21.07 24.32 9.24
C MET A 1 -20.53 23.04 8.64
N SER A 2 -19.72 23.15 7.59
CA SER A 2 -19.14 22.00 6.90
C SER A 2 -18.19 21.28 7.87
N ALA A 3 -18.37 19.97 8.01
CA ALA A 3 -17.26 19.14 8.43
C ALA A 3 -16.12 19.43 7.46
N ALA A 4 -14.92 19.71 7.95
CA ALA A 4 -13.75 19.75 7.10
C ALA A 4 -13.76 18.45 6.29
N ASP A 5 -13.77 18.54 4.97
CA ASP A 5 -13.56 17.39 4.11
C ASP A 5 -12.18 16.84 4.48
N PHE A 6 -12.16 15.80 5.31
CA PHE A 6 -10.93 15.18 5.75
C PHE A 6 -10.27 14.56 4.52
N GLN A 7 -9.28 15.25 3.97
CA GLN A 7 -8.41 14.70 2.94
C GLN A 7 -7.75 13.44 3.50
N SER A 8 -8.17 12.30 2.97
CA SER A 8 -7.70 10.99 3.39
C SER A 8 -7.48 10.15 2.15
N ALA A 9 -6.27 9.62 2.00
CA ALA A 9 -5.93 8.67 0.94
C ALA A 9 -6.74 7.35 1.04
N LEU A 10 -7.41 7.11 2.17
CA LEU A 10 -8.26 5.93 2.43
C LEU A 10 -9.76 6.20 2.22
N ASN A 11 -10.11 7.35 1.64
CA ASN A 11 -11.49 7.68 1.28
C ASN A 11 -11.63 7.70 -0.26
N PRO A 12 -11.80 6.53 -0.90
CA PRO A 12 -11.82 6.42 -2.36
C PRO A 12 -13.09 7.04 -2.95
N ALA A 13 -12.93 7.99 -3.86
CA ALA A 13 -14.04 8.59 -4.63
C ALA A 13 -14.18 8.01 -6.04
N ALA A 14 -13.12 7.42 -6.59
CA ALA A 14 -13.09 6.79 -7.91
C ALA A 14 -13.18 5.25 -7.80
N SER A 15 -13.74 4.58 -8.82
CA SER A 15 -13.77 3.11 -8.91
C SER A 15 -12.39 2.50 -8.75
N GLU A 16 -11.39 3.09 -9.41
CA GLU A 16 -10.00 2.63 -9.37
C GLU A 16 -9.38 2.75 -7.97
N SER A 17 -9.70 3.82 -7.25
CA SER A 17 -9.19 4.04 -5.88
C SER A 17 -9.76 3.06 -4.86
N ALA A 18 -10.93 2.47 -5.13
CA ALA A 18 -11.52 1.44 -4.25
C ALA A 18 -10.66 0.17 -4.23
N HIS A 19 -10.07 -0.22 -5.37
CA HIS A 19 -9.16 -1.37 -5.44
C HIS A 19 -7.90 -1.16 -4.60
N ILE A 20 -7.31 0.05 -4.68
CA ILE A 20 -6.14 0.43 -3.87
C ILE A 20 -6.47 0.36 -2.37
N THR A 21 -7.65 0.84 -1.98
CA THR A 21 -8.08 0.82 -0.57
C THR A 21 -8.24 -0.61 -0.05
N HIS A 22 -8.80 -1.51 -0.85
CA HIS A 22 -8.93 -2.94 -0.48
C HIS A 22 -7.56 -3.62 -0.36
N LEU A 23 -6.63 -3.34 -1.28
CA LEU A 23 -5.25 -3.81 -1.17
C LEU A 23 -4.61 -3.33 0.14
N TRP A 24 -4.73 -2.03 0.46
CA TRP A 24 -4.16 -1.47 1.67
C TRP A 24 -4.66 -2.18 2.94
N TRP A 25 -5.97 -2.39 3.06
CA TRP A 25 -6.54 -3.12 4.20
C TRP A 25 -6.07 -4.57 4.28
N THR A 26 -5.93 -5.23 3.12
CA THR A 26 -5.42 -6.60 3.06
C THR A 26 -3.98 -6.68 3.58
N PHE A 27 -3.11 -5.79 3.12
CA PHE A 27 -1.73 -5.70 3.59
C PHE A 27 -1.68 -5.38 5.09
N PHE A 28 -2.46 -4.40 5.56
CA PHE A 28 -2.53 -4.03 6.96
C PHE A 28 -2.84 -5.23 7.86
N TRP A 29 -3.89 -6.00 7.56
CA TRP A 29 -4.27 -7.16 8.37
C TRP A 29 -3.24 -8.29 8.32
N VAL A 30 -2.69 -8.59 7.14
CA VAL A 30 -1.65 -9.63 6.99
C VAL A 30 -0.41 -9.27 7.80
N THR A 31 0.08 -8.03 7.66
CA THR A 31 1.25 -7.56 8.42
C THR A 31 0.98 -7.53 9.92
N LEU A 32 -0.22 -7.10 10.34
CA LEU A 32 -0.60 -7.09 11.76
C LEU A 32 -0.60 -8.49 12.37
N VAL A 33 -1.13 -9.49 11.64
CA VAL A 33 -1.13 -10.88 12.11
C VAL A 33 0.29 -11.42 12.25
N ILE A 34 1.14 -11.21 11.25
CA ILE A 34 2.55 -11.65 11.29
C ILE A 34 3.29 -10.97 12.44
N PHE A 35 3.12 -9.65 12.60
CA PHE A 35 3.71 -8.89 13.70
C PHE A 35 3.25 -9.42 15.06
N ALA A 36 1.94 -9.63 15.25
CA ALA A 36 1.38 -10.16 16.49
C ALA A 36 1.94 -11.55 16.81
N LEU A 37 2.04 -12.44 15.84
CA LEU A 37 2.63 -13.78 16.03
C LEU A 37 4.09 -13.68 16.50
N VAL A 38 4.92 -12.89 15.81
CA VAL A 38 6.34 -12.70 16.19
C VAL A 38 6.45 -12.09 17.58
N ALA A 39 5.66 -11.05 17.88
CA ALA A 39 5.64 -10.39 19.18
C ALA A 39 5.24 -11.37 20.30
N ILE A 40 4.23 -12.21 20.07
CA ILE A 40 3.79 -13.24 21.02
C ILE A 40 4.89 -14.28 21.26
N PHE A 41 5.55 -14.78 20.20
CA PHE A 41 6.66 -15.74 20.34
C PHE A 41 7.83 -15.16 21.13
N LEU A 42 8.21 -13.90 20.85
CA LEU A 42 9.26 -13.19 21.57
C LEU A 42 8.88 -12.97 23.05
N PHE A 43 7.64 -12.53 23.30
CA PHE A 43 7.17 -12.29 24.65
C PHE A 43 7.09 -13.59 25.46
N MET A 44 6.61 -14.69 24.86
CA MET A 44 6.64 -16.01 25.49
C MET A 44 8.08 -16.47 25.79
N ALA A 45 9.03 -16.28 24.87
CA ALA A 45 10.42 -16.63 25.09
C ALA A 45 11.04 -15.83 26.25
N MET A 46 10.75 -14.52 26.32
CA MET A 46 11.21 -13.63 27.37
C MET A 46 10.60 -13.98 28.74
N LEU A 47 9.28 -14.19 28.80
CA LEU A 47 8.59 -14.61 30.03
C LEU A 47 9.06 -15.99 30.52
N ARG A 48 9.32 -16.92 29.60
CA ARG A 48 9.88 -18.23 29.95
C ARG A 48 11.29 -18.12 30.51
N ASN A 49 12.07 -17.14 30.06
CA ASN A 49 13.41 -16.88 30.60
C ASN A 49 13.34 -16.23 32.00
N ILE A 50 12.36 -15.36 32.25
CA ILE A 50 12.17 -14.70 33.55
C ILE A 50 11.64 -15.66 34.63
N HIS A 51 10.82 -16.64 34.25
CA HIS A 51 10.31 -17.68 35.18
C HIS A 51 11.29 -18.84 35.42
N ARG A 52 12.50 -18.82 34.84
CA ARG A 52 13.59 -19.72 35.26
C ARG A 52 14.09 -19.24 36.61
N SER A 53 13.65 -19.91 37.68
CA SER A 53 14.00 -19.60 39.07
C SER A 53 15.52 -19.43 39.27
N PRO A 54 16.00 -18.42 40.03
CA PRO A 54 17.42 -18.20 40.35
C PRO A 54 18.07 -19.24 41.28
N GLY A 55 17.55 -20.47 41.38
CA GLY A 55 17.74 -21.33 42.56
C GLY A 55 18.16 -22.77 42.32
N ASP A 56 18.65 -23.15 41.12
CA ASP A 56 19.18 -24.50 40.89
C ASP A 56 20.72 -24.46 40.74
N PRO A 57 21.51 -24.89 41.74
CA PRO A 57 22.97 -24.76 41.75
C PRO A 57 23.70 -25.60 40.69
N GLN A 58 22.99 -26.31 39.82
CA GLN A 58 23.55 -27.30 38.90
C GLN A 58 23.23 -27.04 37.42
N GLN A 59 22.90 -25.81 37.05
CA GLN A 59 22.77 -25.41 35.65
C GLN A 59 23.92 -24.49 35.23
N PRO A 60 24.72 -24.86 34.21
CA PRO A 60 25.73 -23.96 33.66
C PRO A 60 25.04 -22.68 33.16
N ILE A 61 25.75 -21.55 33.26
CA ILE A 61 25.31 -20.18 32.90
C ILE A 61 24.81 -20.09 31.44
N LEU A 62 25.11 -21.12 30.62
CA LEU A 62 24.52 -21.40 29.33
C LEU A 62 23.90 -22.82 29.40
N PRO A 63 22.59 -23.01 29.13
CA PRO A 63 22.08 -24.35 28.92
C PRO A 63 22.85 -24.94 27.73
N GLU A 64 23.58 -26.03 27.93
CA GLU A 64 24.08 -26.86 26.82
C GLU A 64 22.91 -27.08 25.86
N PRO A 65 23.00 -26.60 24.61
CA PRO A 65 21.90 -26.76 23.68
C PRO A 65 21.67 -28.25 23.49
N THR A 66 20.55 -28.77 23.99
CA THR A 66 20.17 -30.14 23.63
C THR A 66 19.97 -30.15 22.11
N GLN A 67 20.66 -31.03 21.38
CA GLN A 67 20.54 -31.11 19.91
C GLN A 67 19.06 -31.28 19.47
N ALA A 68 18.23 -31.89 20.33
CA ALA A 68 16.78 -31.99 20.13
C ALA A 68 16.04 -30.64 20.22
N GLY A 69 16.47 -29.73 21.10
CA GLY A 69 15.92 -28.38 21.24
C GLY A 69 16.31 -27.47 20.08
N GLU A 70 17.58 -27.49 19.66
CA GLU A 70 18.07 -26.73 18.50
C GLU A 70 17.44 -27.20 17.20
N SER A 71 17.39 -28.51 16.95
CA SER A 71 16.77 -29.05 15.74
C SER A 71 15.27 -28.74 15.66
N ARG A 72 14.56 -28.70 16.80
CA ARG A 72 13.15 -28.28 16.84
C ARG A 72 12.99 -26.78 16.60
N ALA A 73 13.82 -25.94 17.21
CA ALA A 73 13.80 -24.49 16.97
C ALA A 73 14.10 -24.15 15.51
N THR A 74 15.14 -24.77 14.93
CA THR A 74 15.52 -24.59 13.51
C THR A 74 14.40 -25.03 12.56
N LYS A 75 13.71 -26.14 12.85
CA LYS A 75 12.54 -26.59 12.06
C LYS A 75 11.38 -25.60 12.13
N VAL A 76 11.12 -25.03 13.30
CA VAL A 76 10.04 -24.03 13.47
C VAL A 76 10.40 -22.74 12.74
N VAL A 77 11.63 -22.25 12.91
CA VAL A 77 12.10 -21.03 12.23
C VAL A 77 12.09 -21.22 10.72
N SER A 78 12.61 -22.35 10.20
CA SER A 78 12.61 -22.61 8.76
C SER A 78 11.18 -22.71 8.20
N ALA A 79 10.26 -23.35 8.93
CA ALA A 79 8.84 -23.38 8.54
C ALA A 79 8.22 -21.98 8.49
N LEU A 80 8.48 -21.12 9.49
CA LEU A 80 7.98 -19.74 9.52
C LEU A 80 8.57 -18.89 8.37
N VAL A 81 9.85 -19.07 8.05
CA VAL A 81 10.49 -18.41 6.90
C VAL A 81 9.83 -18.84 5.59
N VAL A 82 9.62 -20.15 5.39
CA VAL A 82 8.94 -20.66 4.18
C VAL A 82 7.52 -20.10 4.08
N ILE A 83 6.76 -20.10 5.17
CA ILE A 83 5.41 -19.50 5.20
C ILE A 83 5.46 -18.02 4.83
N THR A 84 6.41 -17.26 5.38
CA THR A 84 6.57 -15.84 5.08
C THR A 84 6.87 -15.61 3.59
N VAL A 85 7.80 -16.39 3.02
CA VAL A 85 8.14 -16.32 1.59
C VAL A 85 6.91 -16.62 0.73
N LEU A 86 6.11 -17.64 1.07
CA LEU A 86 4.89 -17.98 0.34
C LEU A 86 3.84 -16.86 0.41
N ILE A 87 3.64 -16.25 1.59
CA ILE A 87 2.72 -15.11 1.75
C ILE A 87 3.18 -13.92 0.91
N LEU A 88 4.47 -13.57 0.95
CA LEU A 88 5.01 -12.47 0.15
C LEU A 88 4.84 -12.72 -1.35
N PHE A 89 5.05 -13.97 -1.80
CA PHE A 89 4.86 -14.33 -3.19
C PHE A 89 3.39 -14.24 -3.63
N ALA A 90 2.46 -14.65 -2.77
CA ALA A 90 1.03 -14.51 -3.02
C ALA A 90 0.60 -13.03 -3.09
N LEU A 91 1.12 -12.18 -2.19
CA LEU A 91 0.88 -10.74 -2.22
C LEU A 91 1.43 -10.09 -3.48
N LEU A 92 2.64 -10.47 -3.91
CA LEU A 92 3.23 -9.98 -5.16
C LEU A 92 2.36 -10.32 -6.37
N ILE A 93 1.84 -11.54 -6.44
CA ILE A 93 0.94 -11.95 -7.52
C ILE A 93 -0.37 -11.14 -7.47
N GLY A 94 -0.95 -10.95 -6.29
CA GLY A 94 -2.15 -10.14 -6.11
C GLY A 94 -1.95 -8.67 -6.50
N ASP A 95 -0.80 -8.10 -6.16
CA ASP A 95 -0.39 -6.75 -6.55
C ASP A 95 -0.28 -6.62 -8.08
N PHE A 96 0.40 -7.57 -8.73
CA PHE A 96 0.53 -7.59 -10.19
C PHE A 96 -0.82 -7.65 -10.91
N PHE A 97 -1.73 -8.52 -10.46
CA PHE A 97 -3.07 -8.62 -11.07
C PHE A 97 -3.91 -7.36 -10.85
N THR A 98 -3.80 -6.74 -9.67
CA THR A 98 -4.53 -5.51 -9.37
C THR A 98 -3.98 -4.33 -10.15
N GLY A 99 -2.66 -4.22 -10.27
CA GLY A 99 -2.02 -3.23 -11.13
C GLY A 99 -2.52 -3.34 -12.57
N ASN A 100 -2.57 -4.55 -13.13
CA ASN A 100 -3.07 -4.77 -14.48
C ASN A 100 -4.56 -4.42 -14.65
N ALA A 101 -5.38 -4.56 -13.61
CA ALA A 101 -6.80 -4.18 -13.65
C ALA A 101 -6.98 -2.65 -13.68
N ILE A 102 -6.15 -1.89 -12.96
CA ILE A 102 -6.19 -0.42 -12.94
C ILE A 102 -5.77 0.17 -14.30
N TYR A 103 -4.93 -0.53 -15.07
CA TYR A 103 -4.53 -0.13 -16.43
C TYR A 103 -5.47 -0.65 -17.53
N ALA A 104 -6.62 -1.25 -17.19
CA ALA A 104 -7.55 -1.77 -18.17
C ALA A 104 -8.17 -0.63 -19.01
N THR A 105 -7.88 -0.69 -20.32
CA THR A 105 -8.35 0.13 -21.46
C THR A 105 -9.12 1.41 -21.13
N PRO A 106 -8.54 2.60 -21.42
CA PRO A 106 -9.24 3.88 -21.31
C PRO A 106 -10.56 3.84 -22.09
N ASP A 107 -11.64 4.26 -21.45
CA ASP A 107 -12.93 4.46 -22.09
C ASP A 107 -12.75 5.37 -23.32
N PRO A 108 -13.09 4.93 -24.54
CA PRO A 108 -12.95 5.73 -25.75
C PRO A 108 -13.73 7.06 -25.70
N ASN A 109 -14.75 7.13 -24.84
CA ASN A 109 -15.58 8.32 -24.63
C ASN A 109 -15.17 9.11 -23.38
N ALA A 110 -14.01 8.83 -22.78
CA ALA A 110 -13.52 9.59 -21.64
C ALA A 110 -13.23 11.04 -22.01
N LEU A 111 -13.63 11.97 -21.15
CA LEU A 111 -13.24 13.38 -21.27
C LEU A 111 -11.72 13.48 -21.09
N SER A 112 -11.01 14.00 -22.09
CA SER A 112 -9.56 14.19 -22.03
C SER A 112 -9.24 15.57 -21.46
N ILE A 113 -8.51 15.60 -20.36
CA ILE A 113 -8.04 16.83 -19.71
C ILE A 113 -6.53 16.79 -19.68
N LYS A 114 -5.90 17.76 -20.32
CA LYS A 114 -4.46 17.92 -20.33
C LYS A 114 -4.07 18.90 -19.22
N ILE A 115 -3.15 18.48 -18.36
CA ILE A 115 -2.65 19.28 -17.25
C ILE A 115 -1.16 19.55 -17.49
N THR A 116 -0.81 20.83 -17.61
CA THR A 116 0.59 21.27 -17.71
C THR A 116 1.02 21.90 -16.39
N GLY A 117 2.05 21.32 -15.77
CA GLY A 117 2.70 21.90 -14.60
C GLY A 117 3.65 23.03 -14.97
N HIS A 118 3.45 24.19 -14.33
CA HIS A 118 4.32 25.35 -14.41
C HIS A 118 4.81 25.73 -13.01
N GLN A 119 5.95 26.40 -12.91
CA GLN A 119 6.33 27.10 -11.67
C GLN A 119 5.47 28.38 -11.53
N TRP A 120 4.53 28.53 -10.60
CA TRP A 120 4.05 27.65 -9.51
C TRP A 120 2.53 27.46 -9.61
N TRP A 121 2.04 27.09 -10.79
CA TRP A 121 0.63 27.02 -11.13
C TRP A 121 0.35 25.90 -12.14
N TRP A 122 -0.91 25.51 -12.25
CA TRP A 122 -1.35 24.44 -13.16
C TRP A 122 -2.18 25.02 -14.29
N GLU A 123 -1.82 24.71 -15.52
CA GLU A 123 -2.66 24.95 -16.70
C GLU A 123 -3.52 23.70 -16.95
N VAL A 124 -4.80 23.90 -17.20
CA VAL A 124 -5.79 22.82 -17.37
C VAL A 124 -6.53 23.06 -18.67
N GLU A 125 -6.31 22.20 -19.65
CA GLU A 125 -6.91 22.27 -20.97
C GLU A 125 -7.89 21.11 -21.17
N TYR A 126 -9.17 21.43 -21.36
CA TYR A 126 -10.21 20.46 -21.72
C TYR A 126 -10.15 20.25 -23.23
N GLN A 127 -9.81 19.03 -23.67
CA GLN A 127 -9.70 18.72 -25.09
C GLN A 127 -11.07 18.35 -25.67
N ASP A 128 -11.33 18.86 -26.88
CA ASP A 128 -12.51 18.51 -27.67
C ASP A 128 -12.10 18.30 -29.14
N PRO A 129 -12.77 17.39 -29.89
CA PRO A 129 -12.56 17.24 -31.32
C PRO A 129 -12.78 18.54 -32.12
N GLN A 130 -13.62 19.46 -31.61
CA GLN A 130 -13.85 20.78 -32.18
C GLN A 130 -12.94 21.82 -31.51
N PRO A 131 -12.01 22.45 -32.25
CA PRO A 131 -11.08 23.42 -31.68
C PRO A 131 -11.73 24.62 -30.98
N SER A 132 -12.96 24.99 -31.36
CA SER A 132 -13.72 26.07 -30.75
C SER A 132 -14.25 25.76 -29.36
N GLU A 133 -14.32 24.48 -28.99
CA GLU A 133 -14.82 23.99 -27.71
C GLU A 133 -13.67 23.65 -26.75
N ILE A 134 -12.41 23.84 -27.16
CA ILE A 134 -11.25 23.70 -26.29
C ILE A 134 -11.26 24.86 -25.29
N VAL A 135 -11.23 24.52 -24.00
CA VAL A 135 -11.24 25.50 -22.92
C VAL A 135 -9.98 25.33 -22.09
N THR A 136 -9.25 26.42 -21.87
CA THR A 136 -8.08 26.47 -20.99
C THR A 136 -8.41 27.25 -19.73
N THR A 137 -8.09 26.67 -18.58
CA THR A 137 -8.27 27.23 -17.25
C THR A 137 -6.98 27.07 -16.44
N ALA A 138 -6.96 27.57 -15.22
CA ALA A 138 -5.80 27.49 -14.35
C ALA A 138 -6.19 27.10 -12.92
N ASN A 139 -5.37 26.26 -12.28
CA ASN A 139 -5.43 25.85 -10.86
C ASN A 139 -6.71 25.15 -10.36
N GLU A 140 -7.81 25.20 -11.12
CA GLU A 140 -9.08 24.57 -10.77
C GLU A 140 -9.53 23.63 -11.90
N ILE A 141 -10.04 22.47 -11.50
CA ILE A 141 -10.56 21.45 -12.41
C ILE A 141 -11.98 21.09 -12.00
N HIS A 142 -12.90 21.12 -12.96
CA HIS A 142 -14.27 20.65 -12.78
C HIS A 142 -14.44 19.30 -13.46
N VAL A 143 -14.63 18.27 -12.66
CA VAL A 143 -14.81 16.89 -13.15
C VAL A 143 -16.29 16.50 -13.08
N PRO A 144 -16.90 16.08 -14.19
CA PRO A 144 -18.29 15.60 -14.18
C PRO A 144 -18.41 14.27 -13.43
N VAL A 145 -19.34 14.19 -12.47
CA VAL A 145 -19.59 12.98 -11.70
C VAL A 145 -20.14 11.87 -12.60
N GLY A 146 -19.62 10.66 -12.44
CA GLY A 146 -20.11 9.46 -13.15
C GLY A 146 -19.66 9.35 -14.61
N LYS A 147 -18.73 10.19 -15.07
CA LYS A 147 -18.10 10.06 -16.38
C LYS A 147 -16.62 9.70 -16.23
N SER A 148 -16.13 8.84 -17.12
CA SER A 148 -14.71 8.53 -17.24
C SER A 148 -13.94 9.78 -17.66
N VAL A 149 -12.82 10.05 -17.00
CA VAL A 149 -11.91 11.16 -17.33
C VAL A 149 -10.51 10.62 -17.53
N LYS A 150 -9.86 11.05 -18.61
CA LYS A 150 -8.46 10.77 -18.91
C LYS A 150 -7.65 12.02 -18.61
N LEU A 151 -6.71 11.91 -17.66
CA LEU A 151 -5.76 12.98 -17.36
C LEU A 151 -4.46 12.75 -18.11
N GLU A 152 -4.05 13.72 -18.92
CA GLU A 152 -2.74 13.74 -19.58
C GLU A 152 -1.83 14.74 -18.87
N LEU A 153 -0.82 14.24 -18.16
CA LEU A 153 0.08 15.07 -17.36
C LEU A 153 1.37 15.38 -18.11
N GLN A 154 1.75 16.65 -18.16
CA GLN A 154 3.06 17.09 -18.65
C GLN A 154 3.59 18.27 -17.83
N SER A 155 4.85 18.63 -18.04
CA SER A 155 5.47 19.81 -17.46
C SER A 155 6.18 20.62 -18.52
N SER A 156 6.15 21.95 -18.41
CA SER A 156 6.93 22.84 -19.26
C SER A 156 8.31 23.21 -18.68
N ASP A 157 8.56 22.90 -17.41
CA ASP A 157 9.77 23.31 -16.70
C ASP A 157 10.44 22.19 -15.90
N VAL A 158 10.09 22.01 -14.62
CA VAL A 158 10.64 21.01 -13.70
C VAL A 158 9.67 19.87 -13.48
N ILE A 159 10.11 18.81 -12.81
CA ILE A 159 9.22 17.70 -12.47
C ILE A 159 8.19 18.16 -11.44
N HIS A 160 6.92 17.93 -11.74
CA HIS A 160 5.79 18.17 -10.83
C HIS A 160 5.05 16.86 -10.52
N SER A 161 4.31 16.84 -9.42
CA SER A 161 3.41 15.75 -9.04
C SER A 161 2.01 16.30 -8.83
N PHE A 162 1.07 15.82 -9.65
CA PHE A 162 -0.35 16.14 -9.50
C PHE A 162 -0.98 15.14 -8.53
N TRP A 163 -1.52 15.61 -7.40
CA TRP A 163 -2.11 14.78 -6.35
C TRP A 163 -3.47 15.32 -5.94
N VAL A 164 -4.46 14.42 -5.91
CA VAL A 164 -5.87 14.66 -5.56
C VAL A 164 -6.37 13.55 -4.64
#